data_AF-A0A1J4NNJ1-F1
#
_entry.id   AF-A0A1J4NNJ1-F1
#
_cell.length_a   1.000
_cell.length_b   1.000
_cell.length_c   1.000
_cell.angle_alpha   90.00
_cell.angle_beta   90.00
_cell.angle_gamma   90.00
#
_symmetry.space_group_name_H-M   'P 1'
#
loop_
_entity.id
_entity.type
_entity.pdbx_description
1 polymer ?
#
loop_
_entity_poly.entity_id
_entity_poly.type
_entity_poly.pdbx_seq_one_letter_code
_entity_poly.pdbx_strand_id
1 'polypeptide(L)'
;MSWRVAESLETLRRQFDEHFPGRSILSDGGIGDAAHQTRDSDHNPWYGPGIVTARDFTHDPAHGLDIQQMADQVLDSRDPRVKYVIANRRIATRNDWQWAPYDGPNPHEKHFHLSVVADPLCDDPQDWRLAAFGESPDGGGDADGGGDAATTDFVTWGTSVNVRSAPRLDAPVVAVLPGPTRVTVQCQTRGDTVSTAGHVNDAWSYVPALGGYLSNIFVDHPDAWLPGVGEC
;
A
#
# COMPACT_ATOMS: atom_id res chain seq x y z
N MET A 1 -16.86 28.71 14.07
CA MET A 1 -16.10 28.78 12.81
C MET A 1 -16.31 27.47 12.08
N SER A 2 -16.59 27.50 10.78
CA SER A 2 -16.72 26.29 9.96
C SER A 2 -15.32 25.77 9.65
N TRP A 3 -15.06 24.50 9.96
CA TRP A 3 -13.84 23.81 9.55
C TRP A 3 -14.16 22.78 8.47
N ARG A 4 -13.14 22.35 7.74
CA ARG A 4 -13.21 21.19 6.83
C ARG A 4 -11.86 20.49 6.74
N VAL A 5 -11.88 19.23 6.31
CA VAL A 5 -10.65 18.54 5.90
C VAL A 5 -10.19 19.05 4.54
N ALA A 6 -8.88 19.02 4.31
CA ALA A 6 -8.30 19.38 3.02
C ALA A 6 -8.86 18.51 1.88
N GLU A 7 -9.14 19.11 0.72
CA GLU A 7 -9.82 18.43 -0.39
C GLU A 7 -8.99 17.26 -0.96
N SER A 8 -7.65 17.33 -0.89
CA SER A 8 -6.79 16.21 -1.28
C SER A 8 -7.07 14.94 -0.45
N LEU A 9 -7.25 15.10 0.86
CA LEU A 9 -7.52 13.98 1.78
C LEU A 9 -8.95 13.44 1.61
N GLU A 10 -9.92 14.31 1.32
CA GLU A 10 -11.28 13.87 0.94
C GLU A 10 -11.29 13.13 -0.40
N THR A 11 -10.45 13.55 -1.34
CA THR A 11 -10.27 12.85 -2.63
C THR A 11 -9.75 11.44 -2.41
N LEU A 12 -8.69 11.28 -1.60
CA LEU A 12 -8.18 9.95 -1.25
C LEU A 12 -9.25 9.08 -0.57
N ARG A 13 -10.02 9.66 0.35
CA ARG A 13 -11.11 8.94 1.03
C ARG A 13 -12.15 8.43 0.04
N ARG A 14 -12.57 9.26 -0.93
CA ARG A 14 -13.52 8.85 -1.97
C ARG A 14 -12.94 7.74 -2.85
N GLN A 15 -11.66 7.83 -3.23
CA GLN A 15 -11.02 6.76 -4.00
C GLN A 15 -10.98 5.44 -3.21
N PHE A 16 -10.70 5.47 -1.90
CA PHE A 16 -10.83 4.28 -1.05
C PHE A 16 -12.28 3.79 -0.90
N ASP A 17 -13.27 4.67 -0.74
CA ASP A 17 -14.68 4.28 -0.69
C ASP A 17 -15.11 3.57 -1.99
N GLU A 18 -14.64 4.06 -3.14
CA GLU A 18 -14.98 3.53 -4.45
C GLU A 18 -14.32 2.18 -4.74
N HIS A 19 -13.03 2.03 -4.41
CA HIS A 19 -12.28 0.81 -4.66
C HIS A 19 -12.49 -0.27 -3.58
N PHE A 20 -12.86 0.14 -2.37
CA PHE A 20 -13.13 -0.74 -1.23
C PHE A 20 -14.51 -0.45 -0.62
N PRO A 21 -15.62 -0.68 -1.36
CA PRO A 21 -16.96 -0.25 -0.96
C PRO A 21 -17.50 -0.94 0.30
N GLY A 22 -16.86 -2.01 0.76
CA GLY A 22 -17.21 -2.73 1.98
C GLY A 22 -16.32 -2.42 3.18
N ARG A 23 -15.27 -1.59 3.04
CA ARG A 23 -14.35 -1.37 4.15
C ARG A 23 -15.03 -0.67 5.32
N SER A 24 -14.56 -1.02 6.51
CA SER A 24 -14.84 -0.32 7.74
C SER A 24 -14.36 1.12 7.67
N ILE A 25 -15.14 2.01 8.28
CA ILE A 25 -14.81 3.43 8.47
C ILE A 25 -14.72 3.79 9.97
N LEU A 26 -14.65 2.78 10.84
CA LEU A 26 -14.73 2.95 12.30
C LEU A 26 -13.61 3.82 12.89
N SER A 27 -12.47 3.89 12.21
CA SER A 27 -11.32 4.71 12.58
C SER A 27 -11.02 5.81 11.56
N ASP A 28 -11.94 6.09 10.63
CA ASP A 28 -11.79 7.22 9.71
C ASP A 28 -11.95 8.52 10.52
N GLY A 29 -10.87 9.30 10.58
CA GLY A 29 -10.77 10.50 11.41
C GLY A 29 -10.42 11.70 10.56
N GLY A 30 -11.09 12.84 10.76
CA GLY A 30 -10.80 14.09 10.03
C GLY A 30 -10.78 15.33 10.92
N ILE A 31 -11.00 15.19 12.22
CA ILE A 31 -10.82 16.26 13.20
C ILE A 31 -10.46 15.66 14.55
N GLY A 32 -9.54 16.32 15.24
CA GLY A 32 -9.22 16.00 16.63
C GLY A 32 -10.40 16.26 17.55
N ASP A 33 -10.61 15.38 18.54
CA ASP A 33 -11.56 15.64 19.61
C ASP A 33 -11.20 16.92 20.40
N ALA A 34 -12.12 17.39 21.26
CA ALA A 34 -11.91 18.62 22.03
C ALA A 34 -10.65 18.57 22.93
N ALA A 35 -10.15 17.38 23.30
CA ALA A 35 -8.91 17.22 24.04
C ALA A 35 -7.68 17.33 23.13
N HIS A 36 -7.75 16.82 21.90
CA HIS A 36 -6.75 16.97 20.84
C HIS A 36 -6.60 18.42 20.35
N GLN A 37 -7.68 19.20 20.38
CA GLN A 37 -7.69 20.63 19.99
C GLN A 37 -6.85 21.55 20.89
N THR A 38 -6.39 21.05 22.04
CA THR A 38 -5.53 21.81 22.96
C THR A 38 -4.04 21.71 22.64
N ARG A 39 -3.66 20.98 21.59
CA ARG A 39 -2.27 20.69 21.20
C ARG A 39 -2.01 21.14 19.76
N ASP A 40 -0.75 21.34 19.40
CA ASP A 40 -0.38 21.52 17.99
C ASP A 40 -0.52 20.18 17.26
N SER A 41 -1.52 20.07 16.37
CA SER A 41 -1.83 18.86 15.62
C SER A 41 -2.42 19.20 14.25
N ASP A 42 -2.04 18.44 13.23
CA ASP A 42 -2.58 18.57 11.88
C ASP A 42 -4.06 18.12 11.79
N HIS A 43 -4.57 17.45 12.84
CA HIS A 43 -6.00 17.15 13.04
C HIS A 43 -6.82 18.34 13.56
N ASN A 44 -6.20 19.50 13.77
CA ASN A 44 -6.89 20.73 14.15
C ASN A 44 -7.19 21.62 12.93
N PRO A 45 -8.23 22.46 12.99
CA PRO A 45 -8.53 23.40 11.90
C PRO A 45 -7.61 24.62 11.99
N TRP A 46 -6.37 24.46 11.54
CA TRP A 46 -5.30 25.41 11.81
C TRP A 46 -4.81 26.13 10.54
N TYR A 47 -4.93 25.51 9.37
CA TYR A 47 -4.43 26.09 8.12
C TYR A 47 -5.51 26.97 7.46
N GLY A 48 -5.15 28.17 7.02
CA GLY A 48 -6.02 29.06 6.25
C GLY A 48 -7.39 29.31 6.92
N PRO A 49 -8.53 29.15 6.22
CA PRO A 49 -9.87 29.44 6.73
C PRO A 49 -10.42 28.41 7.74
N GLY A 50 -9.56 27.56 8.33
CA GLY A 50 -9.95 26.47 9.23
C GLY A 50 -9.88 25.08 8.59
N ILE A 51 -8.82 24.83 7.81
CA ILE A 51 -8.56 23.55 7.14
C ILE A 51 -7.80 22.63 8.10
N VAL A 52 -8.26 21.38 8.19
CA VAL A 52 -7.59 20.26 8.84
C VAL A 52 -6.72 19.55 7.81
N THR A 53 -5.43 19.41 8.08
CA THR A 53 -4.42 18.88 7.13
C THR A 53 -4.04 17.43 7.41
N ALA A 54 -4.80 16.73 8.25
CA ALA A 54 -4.64 15.32 8.53
C ALA A 54 -5.93 14.52 8.35
N ARG A 55 -5.76 13.24 8.02
CA ARG A 55 -6.84 12.25 7.98
C ARG A 55 -6.32 10.88 8.39
N ASP A 56 -7.15 10.17 9.13
CA ASP A 56 -6.94 8.76 9.47
C ASP A 56 -7.83 7.90 8.57
N PHE A 57 -7.32 6.74 8.15
CA PHE A 57 -8.02 5.77 7.31
C PHE A 57 -7.99 4.39 7.95
N THR A 58 -9.16 3.81 8.17
CA THR A 58 -9.35 2.57 8.94
C THR A 58 -8.64 1.37 8.33
N HIS A 59 -8.01 0.56 9.17
CA HIS A 59 -7.52 -0.76 8.79
C HIS A 59 -8.67 -1.74 8.64
N ASP A 60 -8.83 -2.28 7.44
CA ASP A 60 -9.79 -3.33 7.15
C ASP A 60 -9.29 -4.22 5.98
N PRO A 61 -8.30 -5.09 6.25
CA PRO A 61 -7.72 -5.93 5.21
C PRO A 61 -8.73 -6.97 4.71
N ALA A 62 -9.74 -7.33 5.52
CA ALA A 62 -10.82 -8.23 5.12
C ALA A 62 -11.67 -7.66 3.97
N HIS A 63 -11.66 -6.34 3.79
CA HIS A 63 -12.36 -5.64 2.72
C HIS A 63 -11.40 -4.83 1.83
N GLY A 64 -10.11 -5.19 1.83
CA GLY A 64 -9.11 -4.69 0.88
C GLY A 64 -8.28 -3.49 1.32
N LEU A 65 -8.53 -2.87 2.49
CA LEU A 65 -7.72 -1.75 2.99
C LEU A 65 -6.74 -2.22 4.08
N ASP A 66 -5.58 -2.71 3.66
CA ASP A 66 -4.43 -2.91 4.55
C ASP A 66 -3.68 -1.59 4.78
N ILE A 67 -3.44 -1.23 6.04
CA ILE A 67 -2.86 0.08 6.35
C ILE A 67 -1.38 0.19 6.01
N GLN A 68 -0.64 -0.92 6.08
CA GLN A 68 0.77 -0.90 5.73
C GLN A 68 0.91 -0.76 4.23
N GLN A 69 0.14 -1.55 3.48
CA GLN A 69 0.12 -1.50 2.02
C GLN A 69 -0.26 -0.11 1.50
N MET A 70 -1.36 0.48 2.00
CA MET A 70 -1.79 1.80 1.54
C MET A 70 -0.82 2.91 1.95
N ALA A 71 -0.25 2.84 3.15
CA ALA A 71 0.76 3.79 3.60
C ALA A 71 2.05 3.71 2.77
N ASP A 72 2.51 2.49 2.43
CA ASP A 72 3.68 2.28 1.57
C ASP A 72 3.44 2.87 0.17
N GLN A 73 2.27 2.64 -0.43
CA GLN A 73 1.95 3.20 -1.75
C GLN A 73 1.88 4.73 -1.73
N VAL A 74 1.34 5.33 -0.67
CA VAL A 74 1.34 6.79 -0.50
C VAL A 74 2.78 7.32 -0.43
N LEU A 75 3.69 6.66 0.28
CA LEU A 75 5.10 7.06 0.34
C LEU A 75 5.82 6.85 -1.00
N ASP A 76 5.58 5.73 -1.66
CA ASP A 76 6.19 5.39 -2.96
C ASP A 76 5.77 6.36 -4.07
N SER A 77 4.53 6.87 -4.01
CA SER A 77 4.04 7.89 -4.94
C SER A 77 4.86 9.19 -4.91
N ARG A 78 5.53 9.46 -3.78
CA ARG A 78 6.22 10.73 -3.49
C ARG A 78 5.37 11.96 -3.80
N ASP A 79 4.06 11.84 -3.61
CA ASP A 79 3.13 12.92 -3.91
C ASP A 79 3.53 14.19 -3.13
N PRO A 80 3.69 15.33 -3.81
CA PRO A 80 4.22 16.54 -3.20
C PRO A 80 3.32 17.09 -2.08
N ARG A 81 2.04 16.65 -2.03
CA ARG A 81 1.09 16.97 -0.96
C ARG A 81 1.49 16.34 0.37
N VAL A 82 2.20 15.21 0.38
CA VAL A 82 2.51 14.47 1.61
C VAL A 82 3.44 15.29 2.51
N LYS A 83 3.09 15.38 3.79
CA LYS A 83 3.94 15.87 4.88
C LYS A 83 4.61 14.72 5.61
N TYR A 84 3.81 13.78 6.09
CA TYR A 84 4.27 12.52 6.69
C TYR A 84 3.13 11.49 6.74
N VAL A 85 3.50 10.23 6.91
CA VAL A 85 2.59 9.09 7.10
C VAL A 85 2.98 8.35 8.37
N ILE A 86 2.01 7.87 9.14
CA ILE A 86 2.22 7.02 10.33
C ILE A 86 1.36 5.76 10.21
N ALA A 87 1.96 4.59 10.34
CA ALA A 87 1.28 3.30 10.36
C ALA A 87 2.11 2.31 11.19
N ASN A 88 1.45 1.40 11.92
CA ASN A 88 2.09 0.28 12.62
C ASN A 88 3.33 0.66 13.45
N ARG A 89 3.22 1.72 14.25
CA ARG A 89 4.32 2.28 15.07
C ARG A 89 5.54 2.74 14.26
N ARG A 90 5.33 3.15 13.01
CA ARG A 90 6.36 3.71 12.13
C ARG A 90 5.89 5.05 11.59
N ILE A 91 6.82 5.95 11.34
CA ILE A 91 6.59 7.25 10.70
C ILE A 91 7.56 7.41 9.54
N ALA A 92 7.08 7.95 8.43
CA ALA A 92 7.92 8.37 7.32
C ALA A 92 7.55 9.80 6.93
N THR A 93 8.56 10.60 6.57
CA THR A 93 8.35 12.02 6.27
C THR A 93 8.65 12.31 4.81
N ARG A 94 8.13 13.42 4.30
CA ARG A 94 8.46 13.90 2.95
C ARG A 94 9.94 14.25 2.75
N ASN A 95 10.74 14.33 3.83
CA ASN A 95 12.14 14.74 3.76
C ASN A 95 13.04 13.59 3.32
N ASP A 96 12.74 12.37 3.76
CA ASP A 96 13.56 11.18 3.57
C ASP A 96 12.83 10.03 2.86
N TRP A 97 11.49 10.03 2.87
CA TRP A 97 10.66 8.95 2.31
C TRP A 97 11.04 7.57 2.86
N GLN A 98 11.48 7.53 4.11
CA GLN A 98 11.94 6.32 4.78
C GLN A 98 11.19 6.11 6.09
N TRP A 99 10.81 4.85 6.34
CA TRP A 99 10.19 4.47 7.60
C TRP A 99 11.20 4.50 8.76
N ALA A 100 10.88 5.30 9.76
CA ALA A 100 11.54 5.33 11.06
C ALA A 100 10.60 4.81 12.17
N PRO A 101 11.12 4.35 13.32
CA PRO A 101 10.30 4.03 14.48
C PRO A 101 9.47 5.24 14.95
N TYR A 102 8.25 4.99 15.40
CA TYR A 102 7.36 5.99 15.98
C TYR A 102 6.90 5.57 17.38
N ASP A 103 7.23 6.42 18.37
CA ASP A 103 6.96 6.18 19.79
C ASP A 103 5.83 7.06 20.35
N GLY A 104 5.01 7.63 19.47
CA GLY A 104 3.84 8.41 19.89
C GLY A 104 2.79 7.56 20.61
N PRO A 105 1.86 8.21 21.33
CA PRO A 105 0.92 7.53 22.22
C PRO A 105 -0.13 6.66 21.50
N ASN A 106 -0.52 7.03 20.27
CA ASN A 106 -1.37 6.20 19.43
C ASN A 106 -0.47 5.34 18.53
N PRO A 107 -0.52 4.01 18.58
CA PRO A 107 0.37 3.15 17.78
C PRO A 107 0.03 3.08 16.29
N HIS A 108 -1.12 3.59 15.84
CA HIS A 108 -1.57 3.54 14.43
C HIS A 108 -1.62 2.10 13.84
N GLU A 109 -2.12 1.15 14.63
CA GLU A 109 -2.31 -0.26 14.21
C GLU A 109 -3.74 -0.54 13.71
N LYS A 110 -4.66 0.42 13.88
CA LYS A 110 -6.07 0.32 13.48
C LYS A 110 -6.45 1.26 12.34
N HIS A 111 -5.54 2.15 11.98
CA HIS A 111 -5.66 3.11 10.90
C HIS A 111 -4.26 3.57 10.53
N PHE A 112 -4.03 3.93 9.27
CA PHE A 112 -2.89 4.78 8.95
C PHE A 112 -3.31 6.24 9.06
N HIS A 113 -2.36 7.07 9.45
CA HIS A 113 -2.49 8.51 9.51
C HIS A 113 -1.71 9.14 8.37
N LEU A 114 -2.36 10.02 7.62
CA LEU A 114 -1.75 10.83 6.59
C LEU A 114 -1.91 12.31 6.93
N SER A 115 -0.79 13.02 6.98
CA SER A 115 -0.76 14.48 7.00
C SER A 115 -0.25 15.02 5.68
N VAL A 116 -0.92 16.05 5.17
CA VAL A 116 -0.49 16.83 4.00
C VAL A 116 0.18 18.14 4.42
N VAL A 117 0.92 18.75 3.50
CA VAL A 117 1.67 20.00 3.73
C VAL A 117 0.74 21.14 4.14
N ALA A 118 1.29 22.15 4.80
CA ALA A 118 0.54 23.32 5.25
C ALA A 118 0.71 24.50 4.29
N ASP A 119 0.33 24.28 3.04
CA ASP A 119 0.36 25.25 1.96
C ASP A 119 -0.82 24.97 0.99
N PRO A 120 -1.06 25.80 -0.04
CA PRO A 120 -2.23 25.62 -0.91
C PRO A 120 -2.34 24.24 -1.58
N LEU A 121 -1.22 23.51 -1.73
CA LEU A 121 -1.18 22.17 -2.29
C LEU A 121 -1.94 21.16 -1.42
N CYS A 122 -2.09 21.41 -0.11
CA CYS A 122 -2.90 20.58 0.77
C CYS A 122 -4.33 20.38 0.24
N ASP A 123 -4.84 21.37 -0.50
CA ASP A 123 -6.21 21.42 -0.98
C ASP A 123 -6.34 21.06 -2.47
N ASP A 124 -5.26 20.62 -3.11
CA ASP A 124 -5.29 20.18 -4.50
C ASP A 124 -6.12 18.88 -4.63
N PRO A 125 -7.28 18.94 -5.34
CA PRO A 125 -8.22 17.82 -5.41
C PRO A 125 -7.84 16.79 -6.47
N GLN A 126 -6.64 16.87 -7.07
CA GLN A 126 -6.19 15.87 -8.03
C GLN A 126 -6.25 14.46 -7.42
N ASP A 127 -6.66 13.48 -8.22
CA ASP A 127 -6.69 12.08 -7.80
C ASP A 127 -5.31 11.60 -7.32
N TRP A 128 -5.32 10.81 -6.25
CA TRP A 128 -4.13 10.12 -5.79
C TRP A 128 -3.83 8.96 -6.74
N ARG A 129 -2.58 8.84 -7.15
CA ARG A 129 -2.11 7.80 -8.06
C ARG A 129 -1.44 6.70 -7.24
N LEU A 130 -2.27 5.78 -6.74
CA LEU A 130 -1.83 4.62 -5.98
C LEU A 130 -2.02 3.36 -6.83
N ALA A 131 -1.12 2.39 -6.70
CA ALA A 131 -1.22 1.13 -7.42
C ALA A 131 -2.54 0.39 -7.12
N ALA A 132 -3.07 0.55 -5.90
CA ALA A 132 -4.35 0.02 -5.46
C ALA A 132 -5.55 0.54 -6.27
N PHE A 133 -5.42 1.65 -7.00
CA PHE A 133 -6.47 2.22 -7.85
C PHE A 133 -6.32 1.85 -9.33
N GLY A 134 -5.40 0.94 -9.67
CA GLY A 134 -5.24 0.46 -11.04
C GLY A 134 -4.48 1.40 -11.98
N GLU A 135 -3.92 2.51 -11.47
CA GLU A 135 -3.09 3.42 -12.25
C GLU A 135 -1.62 3.34 -11.80
N SER A 136 -0.84 2.50 -12.47
CA SER A 136 0.62 2.64 -12.44
C SER A 136 1.01 3.89 -13.22
N PRO A 137 1.92 4.74 -12.72
CA PRO A 137 2.48 5.83 -13.49
C PRO A 137 3.51 5.23 -14.45
N ASP A 138 3.06 4.60 -15.53
CA ASP A 138 3.83 4.41 -16.76
C ASP A 138 2.91 3.82 -17.83
N GLY A 139 2.56 4.64 -18.81
CA GLY A 139 1.85 4.19 -19.99
C GLY A 139 2.74 3.27 -20.83
N GLY A 140 2.22 2.10 -21.15
CA GLY A 140 2.87 1.15 -22.05
C GLY A 140 1.88 0.06 -22.44
N GLY A 141 1.05 0.35 -23.45
CA GLY A 141 0.36 -0.69 -24.18
C GLY A 141 1.37 -1.50 -24.99
N ASP A 142 1.16 -2.80 -25.08
CA ASP A 142 0.77 -3.43 -26.34
C ASP A 142 0.61 -4.94 -26.14
N ALA A 143 -0.39 -5.48 -26.83
CA ALA A 143 -0.63 -6.90 -26.99
C ALA A 143 0.33 -7.48 -28.04
N ASP A 144 0.84 -8.70 -27.83
CA ASP A 144 0.88 -9.69 -28.90
C ASP A 144 0.91 -11.12 -28.37
N GLY A 145 0.27 -12.02 -29.11
CA GLY A 145 0.04 -13.41 -28.73
C GLY A 145 1.17 -14.37 -29.14
N GLY A 146 1.33 -15.42 -28.35
CA GLY A 146 2.13 -16.60 -28.67
C GLY A 146 1.84 -17.69 -27.65
N GLY A 147 1.50 -18.90 -28.12
CA GLY A 147 0.93 -19.95 -27.27
C GLY A 147 1.93 -20.50 -26.25
N ASP A 148 1.66 -20.21 -24.99
CA ASP A 148 2.33 -20.79 -23.82
C ASP A 148 1.27 -21.07 -22.74
N ALA A 149 1.59 -21.98 -21.81
CA ALA A 149 0.71 -22.37 -20.71
C ALA A 149 0.03 -21.13 -20.10
N ALA A 150 -1.30 -21.16 -19.98
CA ALA A 150 -2.09 -20.01 -19.55
C ALA A 150 -1.45 -19.36 -18.32
N THR A 151 -0.88 -18.17 -18.51
CA THR A 151 -0.26 -17.40 -17.45
C THR A 151 -1.25 -16.38 -16.92
N THR A 152 -1.19 -16.10 -15.62
CA THR A 152 -2.03 -15.10 -14.97
C THR A 152 -1.15 -13.99 -14.42
N ASP A 153 -1.55 -12.73 -14.65
CA ASP A 153 -0.79 -11.57 -14.20
C ASP A 153 -1.14 -11.22 -12.76
N PHE A 154 -0.10 -10.97 -11.98
CA PHE A 154 -0.19 -10.46 -10.62
C PHE A 154 0.79 -9.30 -10.42
N VAL A 155 0.62 -8.59 -9.31
CA VAL A 155 1.56 -7.57 -8.85
C VAL A 155 2.19 -8.05 -7.56
N THR A 156 3.46 -7.76 -7.34
CA THR A 156 4.12 -8.02 -6.06
C THR A 156 3.99 -6.84 -5.11
N TRP A 157 4.16 -7.05 -3.80
CA TRP A 157 4.26 -5.99 -2.82
C TRP A 157 5.63 -5.97 -2.14
N GLY A 158 5.99 -4.81 -1.61
CA GLY A 158 7.27 -4.57 -0.95
C GLY A 158 8.42 -4.32 -1.92
N THR A 159 9.60 -4.09 -1.35
CA THR A 159 10.85 -3.81 -2.08
C THR A 159 11.84 -4.94 -1.93
N SER A 160 12.69 -5.16 -2.94
CA SER A 160 13.75 -6.18 -2.93
C SER A 160 13.22 -7.61 -2.76
N VAL A 161 12.17 -7.95 -3.50
CA VAL A 161 11.55 -9.27 -3.44
C VAL A 161 12.40 -10.28 -4.21
N ASN A 162 12.83 -11.35 -3.53
CA ASN A 162 13.69 -12.37 -4.12
C ASN A 162 12.89 -13.35 -4.99
N VAL A 163 13.36 -13.57 -6.21
CA VAL A 163 12.99 -14.70 -7.06
C VAL A 163 14.11 -15.72 -7.01
N ARG A 164 13.79 -16.97 -6.69
CA ARG A 164 14.76 -18.04 -6.41
C ARG A 164 14.71 -19.15 -7.44
N SER A 165 15.81 -19.87 -7.65
CA SER A 165 15.85 -20.94 -8.65
C SER A 165 14.99 -22.17 -8.30
N ALA A 166 14.50 -22.28 -7.07
CA ALA A 166 13.62 -23.34 -6.59
C ALA A 166 12.74 -22.80 -5.44
N PRO A 167 11.59 -23.42 -5.12
CA PRO A 167 10.65 -22.95 -4.09
C PRO A 167 11.14 -23.27 -2.66
N ARG A 168 12.36 -22.82 -2.32
CA ARG A 168 13.02 -23.04 -1.02
C ARG A 168 13.92 -21.86 -0.67
N LEU A 169 14.02 -21.53 0.62
CA LEU A 169 14.66 -20.32 1.12
C LEU A 169 16.18 -20.30 0.94
N ASP A 170 16.81 -21.46 0.82
CA ASP A 170 18.25 -21.62 0.58
C ASP A 170 18.60 -21.79 -0.91
N ALA A 171 17.61 -21.75 -1.82
CA ALA A 171 17.88 -21.73 -3.25
C ALA A 171 18.53 -20.41 -3.67
N PRO A 172 19.46 -20.45 -4.65
CA PRO A 172 20.04 -19.25 -5.25
C PRO A 172 18.99 -18.23 -5.69
N VAL A 173 19.23 -16.96 -5.40
CA VAL A 173 18.43 -15.84 -5.93
C VAL A 173 18.83 -15.63 -7.38
N VAL A 174 17.84 -15.69 -8.29
CA VAL A 174 18.03 -15.51 -9.74
C VAL A 174 17.62 -14.11 -10.21
N ALA A 175 16.74 -13.44 -9.47
CA ALA A 175 16.38 -12.04 -9.69
C ALA A 175 15.91 -11.39 -8.37
N VAL A 176 15.99 -10.06 -8.32
CA VAL A 176 15.46 -9.24 -7.22
C VAL A 176 14.53 -8.19 -7.82
N LEU A 177 13.28 -8.20 -7.40
CA LEU A 177 12.28 -7.21 -7.84
C LEU A 177 12.45 -5.94 -6.99
N PRO A 178 12.69 -4.77 -7.60
CA PRO A 178 13.08 -3.56 -6.88
C PRO A 178 11.95 -2.98 -6.01
N GLY A 179 10.70 -3.24 -6.37
CA GLY A 179 9.48 -2.74 -5.73
C GLY A 179 8.27 -3.53 -6.21
N PRO A 180 7.04 -3.00 -6.03
CA PRO A 180 5.85 -3.56 -6.66
C PRO A 180 6.08 -3.75 -8.16
N THR A 181 6.17 -5.01 -8.56
CA THR A 181 6.54 -5.42 -9.92
C THR A 181 5.46 -6.35 -10.43
N ARG A 182 4.96 -6.07 -11.65
CA ARG A 182 4.06 -6.98 -12.35
C ARG A 182 4.81 -8.26 -12.71
N VAL A 183 4.24 -9.39 -12.34
CA VAL A 183 4.78 -10.72 -12.61
C VAL A 183 3.72 -11.56 -13.30
N THR A 184 4.13 -12.26 -14.35
CA THR A 184 3.30 -13.21 -15.07
C THR A 184 3.58 -14.60 -14.50
N VAL A 185 2.58 -15.19 -13.85
CA VAL A 185 2.70 -16.47 -13.14
C VAL A 185 2.18 -17.60 -14.03
N GLN A 186 2.98 -18.64 -14.21
CA GLN A 186 2.60 -19.81 -15.02
C GLN A 186 1.96 -20.92 -14.18
N CYS A 187 2.55 -21.24 -13.04
CA CYS A 187 2.08 -22.27 -12.13
C CYS A 187 2.55 -21.96 -10.72
N GLN A 188 1.98 -22.64 -9.73
CA GLN A 188 2.36 -22.51 -8.33
C GLN A 188 2.60 -23.87 -7.68
N THR A 189 3.38 -23.92 -6.62
CA THR A 189 3.70 -25.18 -5.94
C THR A 189 3.98 -24.95 -4.45
N ARG A 190 3.99 -26.02 -3.67
CA ARG A 190 4.41 -25.97 -2.26
C ARG A 190 5.92 -25.88 -2.18
N GLY A 191 6.39 -25.05 -1.27
CA GLY A 191 7.80 -24.86 -0.98
C GLY A 191 8.07 -24.66 0.51
N ASP A 192 9.24 -24.09 0.81
CA ASP A 192 9.53 -23.67 2.17
C ASP A 192 8.54 -22.61 2.64
N THR A 193 8.09 -22.72 3.89
CA THR A 193 7.24 -21.73 4.53
C THR A 193 7.99 -20.41 4.71
N VAL A 194 7.41 -19.33 4.21
CA VAL A 194 7.90 -17.97 4.41
C VAL A 194 7.01 -17.27 5.42
N SER A 195 7.64 -16.62 6.40
CA SER A 195 6.96 -15.82 7.42
C SER A 195 7.48 -14.39 7.39
N THR A 196 6.62 -13.43 7.10
CA THR A 196 6.95 -12.00 7.12
C THR A 196 5.72 -11.16 7.40
N ALA A 197 5.89 -10.00 8.02
CA ALA A 197 4.80 -9.06 8.34
C ALA A 197 3.58 -9.69 9.05
N GLY A 198 3.79 -10.74 9.86
CA GLY A 198 2.71 -11.45 10.55
C GLY A 198 1.96 -12.48 9.69
N HIS A 199 2.31 -12.60 8.40
CA HIS A 199 1.78 -13.61 7.49
C HIS A 199 2.69 -14.83 7.42
N VAL A 200 2.11 -15.97 7.10
CA VAL A 200 2.80 -17.25 6.89
C VAL A 200 2.20 -17.88 5.64
N ASN A 201 3.05 -18.23 4.66
CA ASN A 201 2.61 -18.85 3.41
C ASN A 201 3.66 -19.87 2.92
N ASP A 202 3.21 -21.03 2.44
CA ASP A 202 4.04 -22.10 1.88
C ASP A 202 3.96 -22.20 0.34
N ALA A 203 3.16 -21.34 -0.31
CA ALA A 203 2.98 -21.33 -1.75
C ALA A 203 4.03 -20.47 -2.47
N TRP A 204 4.48 -20.97 -3.62
CA TRP A 204 5.47 -20.33 -4.48
C TRP A 204 5.02 -20.36 -5.94
N SER A 205 5.09 -19.21 -6.61
CA SER A 205 4.70 -19.02 -8.01
C SER A 205 5.92 -19.02 -8.92
N TYR A 206 5.87 -19.80 -9.99
CA TYR A 206 6.89 -19.78 -11.04
C TYR A 206 6.65 -18.61 -12.00
N VAL A 207 7.67 -17.76 -12.18
CA VAL A 207 7.68 -16.58 -13.05
C VAL A 207 8.60 -16.88 -14.24
N PRO A 208 8.06 -17.26 -15.43
CA PRO A 208 8.87 -17.77 -16.54
C PRO A 208 9.89 -16.76 -17.06
N ALA A 209 9.50 -15.48 -17.12
CA ALA A 209 10.36 -14.38 -17.57
C ALA A 209 11.65 -14.24 -16.73
N LEU A 210 11.63 -14.73 -15.49
CA LEU A 210 12.76 -14.66 -14.55
C LEU A 210 13.39 -16.03 -14.29
N GLY A 211 12.83 -17.10 -14.86
CA GLY A 211 13.33 -18.47 -14.69
C GLY A 211 13.37 -18.93 -13.23
N GLY A 212 12.43 -18.49 -12.40
CA GLY A 212 12.45 -18.79 -10.96
C GLY A 212 11.12 -18.66 -10.24
N TYR A 213 11.16 -18.94 -8.95
CA TYR A 213 10.04 -19.00 -8.03
C TYR A 213 10.03 -17.80 -7.09
N LEU A 214 8.87 -17.18 -6.98
CA LEU A 214 8.55 -16.11 -6.05
C LEU A 214 7.65 -16.67 -4.95
N SER A 215 7.89 -16.35 -3.68
CA SER A 215 6.92 -16.73 -2.63
C SER A 215 5.64 -15.91 -2.77
N ASN A 216 4.49 -16.58 -2.75
CA ASN A 216 3.17 -15.94 -2.85
C ASN A 216 2.90 -14.96 -1.71
N ILE A 217 3.65 -15.05 -0.59
CA ILE A 217 3.55 -14.06 0.48
C ILE A 217 3.84 -12.66 -0.02
N PHE A 218 4.60 -12.49 -1.11
CA PHE A 218 4.94 -11.20 -1.72
C PHE A 218 4.07 -10.84 -2.93
N VAL A 219 3.06 -11.64 -3.24
CA VAL A 219 2.08 -11.31 -4.28
C VAL A 219 0.97 -10.51 -3.65
N ASP A 220 0.57 -9.42 -4.29
CA ASP A 220 -0.51 -8.54 -3.88
C ASP A 220 -1.87 -9.19 -4.18
N HIS A 221 -2.16 -10.24 -3.40
CA HIS A 221 -3.39 -11.00 -3.48
C HIS A 221 -3.70 -11.60 -2.09
N PRO A 222 -4.96 -11.59 -1.62
CA PRO A 222 -5.31 -12.10 -0.29
C PRO A 222 -5.17 -13.62 -0.15
N ASP A 223 -5.36 -14.37 -1.24
CA ASP A 223 -5.27 -15.82 -1.21
C ASP A 223 -3.81 -16.31 -1.15
N ALA A 224 -3.54 -17.23 -0.23
CA ALA A 224 -2.23 -17.87 -0.13
C ALA A 224 -1.84 -18.60 -1.43
N TRP A 225 -2.84 -19.20 -2.09
CA TRP A 225 -2.74 -19.85 -3.40
C TRP A 225 -3.50 -19.01 -4.41
N LEU A 226 -2.82 -18.60 -5.47
CA LEU A 226 -3.34 -17.63 -6.42
C LEU A 226 -4.48 -18.23 -7.25
N PRO A 227 -5.63 -17.54 -7.39
CA PRO A 227 -6.74 -18.03 -8.18
C PRO A 227 -6.36 -18.07 -9.67
N GLY A 228 -6.90 -19.06 -10.39
CA GLY A 228 -6.62 -19.21 -11.83
C GLY A 228 -5.20 -19.67 -12.17
N VAL A 229 -4.37 -20.02 -11.17
CA VAL A 229 -3.03 -20.57 -11.36
C VAL A 229 -3.03 -22.05 -10.98
N GLY A 230 -2.67 -22.93 -11.92
CA GLY A 230 -2.57 -24.37 -11.69
C GLY A 230 -1.32 -24.77 -10.91
N GLU A 231 -1.28 -26.00 -10.41
CA GLU A 231 -0.07 -26.56 -9.80
C GLU A 231 1.02 -26.83 -10.85
N CYS A 232 2.28 -26.57 -10.48
CA CYS A 232 3.43 -27.20 -11.11
C CYS A 232 3.52 -28.66 -10.62
#